data_AF-A0A6C0KY41-F1
#
_entry.id   AF-A0A6C0KY41-F1
#
_cell.length_a   1.000
_cell.length_b   1.000
_cell.length_c   1.000
_cell.angle_alpha   90.00
_cell.angle_beta   90.00
_cell.angle_gamma   90.00
#
_symmetry.space_group_name_H-M   'P 1'
#
loop_
_entity.id
_entity.type
_entity.pdbx_description
1 polymer ?
#
loop_
_entity_poly.entity_id
_entity_poly.type
_entity_poly.pdbx_seq_one_letter_code
_entity_poly.pdbx_strand_id
1 'polypeptide(L)'
;MNRSISDQSSSDNNRIEEPWTRKGEELILEWCKDIEIQKDLHDQAGYYYKVKRKQWGLPAIILPAVMAPISAVFSDTNWIKYVNMGAFIIVAIFGGIDSFFSFATRKERHFNHSARYGELQTAIEAELFKNKRFRIQTDVFCTQTRMTYDMLNTTAPCLPQWIHDKQKKESVTNNLESKEQVTC
;
A
#
# COMPACT_ATOMS: atom_id res chain seq x y z
N MET A 1 40.22 45.61 -20.76
CA MET A 1 40.07 44.35 -19.98
C MET A 1 38.86 43.63 -20.53
N ASN A 2 39.06 42.77 -21.55
CA ASN A 2 37.98 42.04 -22.22
C ASN A 2 37.84 40.66 -21.57
N ARG A 3 36.71 40.40 -20.91
CA ARG A 3 36.31 39.04 -20.50
C ARG A 3 35.54 38.41 -21.65
N SER A 4 36.18 37.48 -22.35
CA SER A 4 35.53 36.56 -23.27
C SER A 4 34.68 35.58 -22.47
N ILE A 5 33.36 35.71 -22.58
CA ILE A 5 32.39 34.69 -22.15
C ILE A 5 32.57 33.52 -23.11
N SER A 6 33.13 32.42 -22.60
CA SER A 6 33.17 31.16 -23.34
C SER A 6 31.77 30.56 -23.32
N ASP A 7 31.03 30.73 -24.42
CA ASP A 7 29.85 29.93 -24.75
C ASP A 7 30.27 28.46 -24.93
N GLN A 8 30.36 27.73 -23.82
CA GLN A 8 30.31 26.27 -23.85
C GLN A 8 28.84 25.86 -23.96
N SER A 9 28.29 26.09 -25.16
CA SER A 9 27.14 25.31 -25.64
C SER A 9 27.58 23.86 -25.63
N SER A 10 27.11 23.07 -24.66
CA SER A 10 27.31 21.63 -24.69
C SER A 10 26.65 21.12 -25.96
N SER A 11 27.45 20.74 -26.94
CA SER A 11 26.98 20.06 -28.12
C SER A 11 26.32 18.75 -27.67
N ASP A 12 25.01 18.78 -27.48
CA ASP A 12 24.15 17.61 -27.39
C ASP A 12 24.33 16.87 -28.71
N ASN A 13 25.30 15.97 -28.76
CA ASN A 13 25.38 14.96 -29.79
C ASN A 13 24.00 14.29 -29.82
N ASN A 14 23.32 14.32 -30.98
CA ASN A 14 22.02 13.68 -31.19
C ASN A 14 22.05 12.29 -30.53
N ARG A 15 21.43 12.17 -29.35
CA ARG A 15 21.42 10.93 -28.58
C ARG A 15 20.65 9.92 -29.41
N ILE A 16 21.32 8.85 -29.82
CA ILE A 16 20.64 7.75 -30.50
C ILE A 16 19.76 7.08 -29.44
N GLU A 17 18.46 7.31 -29.55
CA GLU A 17 17.46 6.82 -28.61
C GLU A 17 17.29 5.30 -28.76
N GLU A 18 17.11 4.59 -27.65
CA GLU A 18 16.87 3.15 -27.68
C GLU A 18 15.44 2.85 -28.14
N PRO A 19 15.24 2.13 -29.25
CA PRO A 19 13.92 1.80 -29.75
C PRO A 19 13.22 0.78 -28.83
N TRP A 20 11.89 0.79 -28.84
CA TRP A 20 11.06 -0.17 -28.10
C TRP A 20 11.28 -1.61 -28.58
N THR A 21 12.13 -2.35 -27.89
CA THR A 21 12.38 -3.78 -28.14
C THR A 21 11.39 -4.67 -27.39
N ARG A 22 11.18 -5.90 -27.89
CA ARG A 22 10.31 -6.89 -27.23
C ARG A 22 10.79 -7.20 -25.80
N LYS A 23 12.11 -7.22 -25.58
CA LYS A 23 12.71 -7.48 -24.27
C LYS A 23 12.37 -6.38 -23.24
N GLY A 24 12.38 -5.11 -23.67
CA GLY A 24 11.98 -3.99 -22.82
C GLY A 24 10.49 -4.06 -22.45
N GLU A 25 9.64 -4.41 -23.42
CA GLU A 25 8.20 -4.62 -23.18
C GLU A 25 7.94 -5.79 -22.22
N GLU A 26 8.65 -6.92 -22.38
CA GLU A 26 8.57 -8.07 -21.47
C GLU A 26 8.96 -7.70 -20.03
N LEU A 27 10.03 -6.93 -19.85
CA LEU A 27 10.49 -6.48 -18.52
C LEU A 27 9.46 -5.57 -17.83
N ILE A 28 8.90 -4.60 -18.56
CA ILE A 28 7.88 -3.70 -18.01
C ILE A 28 6.61 -4.48 -17.65
N LEU A 29 6.23 -5.47 -18.45
CA LEU A 29 5.09 -6.35 -18.16
C LEU A 29 5.33 -7.22 -16.93
N GLU A 30 6.56 -7.70 -16.71
CA GLU A 30 6.94 -8.41 -15.49
C GLU A 30 6.78 -7.51 -14.25
N TRP A 31 7.33 -6.29 -14.31
CA TRP A 31 7.14 -5.31 -13.22
C TRP A 31 5.68 -4.96 -13.00
N CYS A 32 4.87 -4.85 -14.07
CA CYS A 32 3.44 -4.57 -13.96
C CYS A 32 2.71 -5.67 -13.17
N LYS A 33 3.05 -6.95 -13.39
CA LYS A 33 2.49 -8.07 -12.62
C LYS A 33 2.93 -8.03 -11.16
N ASP A 34 4.20 -7.73 -10.90
CA ASP A 34 4.71 -7.61 -9.53
C ASP A 34 4.04 -6.46 -8.78
N ILE A 35 3.82 -5.33 -9.45
CA ILE A 35 3.09 -4.16 -8.93
C ILE A 35 1.66 -4.54 -8.56
N GLU A 36 0.97 -5.29 -9.43
CA GLU A 36 -0.39 -5.76 -9.18
C GLU A 36 -0.46 -6.65 -7.93
N ILE A 37 0.49 -7.59 -7.77
CA ILE A 37 0.59 -8.41 -6.56
C ILE A 37 0.79 -7.51 -5.33
N GLN A 38 1.75 -6.56 -5.36
CA GLN A 38 1.99 -5.68 -4.22
C GLN A 38 0.78 -4.80 -3.86
N LYS A 39 0.06 -4.29 -4.87
CA LYS A 39 -1.19 -3.56 -4.69
C LYS A 39 -2.19 -4.39 -3.88
N ASP A 40 -2.44 -5.62 -4.31
CA ASP A 40 -3.43 -6.50 -3.69
C ASP A 40 -3.04 -6.92 -2.27
N LEU A 41 -1.75 -7.13 -2.01
CA LEU A 41 -1.25 -7.44 -0.66
C LEU A 41 -1.47 -6.27 0.30
N HIS A 42 -1.19 -5.04 -0.15
CA HIS A 42 -1.45 -3.85 0.64
C HIS A 42 -2.95 -3.58 0.82
N ASP A 43 -3.78 -3.86 -0.18
CA ASP A 43 -5.24 -3.73 -0.06
C ASP A 43 -5.81 -4.70 0.99
N GLN A 44 -5.39 -5.98 0.93
CA GLN A 44 -5.73 -6.99 1.94
C GLN A 44 -5.28 -6.58 3.35
N ALA A 45 -4.06 -6.06 3.50
CA ALA A 45 -3.57 -5.54 4.77
C ALA A 45 -4.41 -4.34 5.27
N GLY A 46 -4.80 -3.44 4.38
CA GLY A 46 -5.69 -2.33 4.66
C GLY A 46 -7.04 -2.79 5.24
N TYR A 47 -7.68 -3.78 4.61
CA TYR A 47 -8.93 -4.35 5.12
C TYR A 47 -8.77 -5.05 6.47
N TYR A 48 -7.66 -5.76 6.68
CA TYR A 48 -7.36 -6.37 7.97
C TYR A 48 -7.35 -5.33 9.11
N TYR A 49 -6.63 -4.23 8.93
CA TYR A 49 -6.57 -3.16 9.94
C TYR A 49 -7.89 -2.38 10.05
N LYS A 50 -8.69 -2.29 8.99
CA LYS A 50 -10.06 -1.74 9.03
C LYS A 50 -10.94 -2.53 9.99
N VAL A 51 -10.91 -3.86 9.93
CA VAL A 51 -11.69 -4.73 10.82
C VAL A 51 -11.18 -4.63 12.26
N LYS A 52 -9.87 -4.65 12.48
CA LYS A 52 -9.29 -4.50 13.82
C LYS A 52 -9.65 -3.18 14.48
N ARG A 53 -9.56 -2.06 13.76
CA ARG A 53 -10.01 -0.76 14.28
C ARG A 53 -11.49 -0.80 14.67
N LYS A 54 -12.35 -1.40 13.83
CA LYS A 54 -13.77 -1.55 14.14
C LYS A 54 -13.98 -2.35 15.43
N GLN A 55 -13.22 -3.41 15.64
CA GLN A 55 -13.33 -4.29 16.81
C GLN A 55 -12.90 -3.61 18.12
N TRP A 56 -11.81 -2.82 18.09
CA TRP A 56 -11.24 -2.22 19.31
C TRP A 56 -11.69 -0.78 19.57
N GLY A 57 -11.87 0.01 18.51
CA GLY A 57 -12.26 1.43 18.63
C GLY A 57 -13.75 1.65 18.84
N LEU A 58 -14.64 0.83 18.26
CA LEU A 58 -16.09 1.04 18.43
C LEU A 58 -16.58 0.83 19.87
N PRO A 59 -16.16 -0.22 20.62
CA PRO A 59 -16.60 -0.41 22.00
C PRO A 59 -16.28 0.80 22.89
N ALA A 60 -15.12 1.43 22.69
CA ALA A 60 -14.71 2.62 23.44
C ALA A 60 -15.62 3.84 23.19
N ILE A 61 -16.29 3.92 22.04
CA ILE A 61 -17.20 5.02 21.67
C ILE A 61 -18.64 4.70 22.08
N ILE A 62 -19.08 3.45 21.84
CA ILE A 62 -20.47 3.04 22.08
C ILE A 62 -20.76 2.91 23.58
N LEU A 63 -19.82 2.38 24.37
CA LEU A 63 -20.04 2.16 25.80
C LEU A 63 -20.35 3.47 26.55
N PRO A 64 -19.57 4.57 26.43
CA PRO A 64 -19.92 5.84 27.05
C PRO A 64 -21.25 6.40 26.56
N ALA A 65 -21.53 6.29 25.25
CA ALA A 65 -22.75 6.81 24.64
C ALA A 65 -24.02 6.15 25.21
N VAL A 66 -23.96 4.85 25.50
CA VAL A 66 -25.06 4.11 26.11
C VAL A 66 -25.09 4.25 27.64
N MET A 67 -23.92 4.31 28.29
CA MET A 67 -23.85 4.41 29.75
C MET A 67 -24.28 5.78 30.29
N ALA A 68 -24.07 6.86 29.52
CA ALA A 68 -24.48 8.21 29.93
C ALA A 68 -25.98 8.32 30.27
N PRO A 69 -26.93 7.93 29.40
CA PRO A 69 -28.36 7.99 29.73
C PRO A 69 -28.77 6.95 30.79
N ILE A 70 -28.18 5.76 30.81
CA ILE A 70 -28.46 4.75 31.86
C ILE A 70 -28.08 5.31 33.24
N SER A 71 -26.91 5.95 33.35
CA SER A 71 -26.47 6.59 34.57
C SER A 71 -27.40 7.73 35.00
N ALA A 72 -27.99 8.46 34.05
CA ALA A 72 -28.91 9.55 34.35
C ALA A 72 -30.26 9.03 34.87
N VAL A 73 -30.78 7.93 34.32
CA VAL A 73 -32.06 7.34 34.73
C VAL A 73 -31.97 6.66 36.10
N PHE A 74 -30.83 6.02 36.40
CA PHE A 74 -30.66 5.24 37.65
C PHE A 74 -29.79 5.97 38.69
N SER A 75 -29.69 7.30 38.62
CA SER A 75 -28.83 8.13 39.49
C SER A 75 -28.99 7.87 40.98
N ASP A 76 -30.20 7.48 41.39
CA ASP A 76 -30.58 7.35 42.80
C ASP A 76 -30.14 6.01 43.41
N THR A 77 -29.65 5.07 42.59
CA THR A 77 -29.28 3.73 43.08
C THR A 77 -27.78 3.58 43.26
N ASN A 78 -27.32 3.17 44.45
CA ASN A 78 -25.88 3.10 44.75
C ASN A 78 -25.08 2.11 43.88
N TRP A 79 -25.71 1.07 43.29
CA TRP A 79 -25.00 0.12 42.41
C TRP A 79 -24.54 0.76 41.09
N ILE A 80 -25.22 1.80 40.60
CA ILE A 80 -24.88 2.44 39.32
C ILE A 80 -23.49 3.07 39.34
N LYS A 81 -23.05 3.54 40.52
CA LYS A 81 -21.73 4.15 40.72
C LYS A 81 -20.60 3.15 40.44
N TYR A 82 -20.75 1.92 40.91
CA TYR A 82 -19.77 0.85 40.66
C TYR A 82 -19.77 0.40 39.20
N VAL A 83 -20.95 0.35 38.56
CA VAL A 83 -21.07 0.00 37.14
C VAL A 83 -20.42 1.07 36.25
N ASN A 84 -20.66 2.35 36.52
CA ASN A 84 -20.01 3.45 35.80
C ASN A 84 -18.48 3.41 35.95
N MET A 85 -17.98 3.16 37.17
CA MET A 85 -16.54 3.01 37.40
C MET A 85 -15.95 1.87 36.56
N GLY A 86 -16.63 0.71 36.54
CA GLY A 86 -16.24 -0.42 35.69
C GLY A 86 -16.27 -0.07 34.20
N ALA A 87 -17.31 0.60 33.73
CA ALA A 87 -17.44 1.03 32.33
C ALA A 87 -16.32 1.98 31.91
N PHE A 88 -15.93 2.94 32.76
CA PHE A 88 -14.81 3.82 32.47
C PHE A 88 -13.47 3.10 32.36
N ILE A 89 -13.21 2.12 33.24
CA ILE A 89 -12.00 1.28 33.15
C ILE A 89 -11.97 0.54 31.82
N ILE A 90 -13.08 -0.10 31.45
CA ILE A 90 -13.20 -0.82 30.18
C ILE A 90 -12.93 0.12 29.00
N VAL A 91 -13.60 1.27 28.97
CA VAL A 91 -13.42 2.28 27.91
C VAL A 91 -11.98 2.77 27.83
N ALA A 92 -11.32 3.01 28.97
CA ALA A 92 -9.93 3.41 29.02
C ALA A 92 -8.99 2.34 28.45
N ILE A 93 -9.25 1.05 28.73
CA ILE A 93 -8.47 -0.07 28.18
C ILE A 93 -8.66 -0.15 26.65
N PHE A 94 -9.91 -0.16 26.17
CA PHE A 94 -10.19 -0.25 24.73
C PHE A 94 -9.65 0.97 23.97
N GLY A 95 -9.85 2.18 24.50
CA GLY A 95 -9.33 3.42 23.92
C GLY A 95 -7.80 3.47 23.95
N GLY A 96 -7.17 2.99 25.03
CA GLY A 96 -5.72 2.88 25.13
C GLY A 96 -5.14 1.91 24.09
N ILE A 97 -5.76 0.75 23.87
CA ILE A 97 -5.35 -0.22 22.85
C ILE A 97 -5.49 0.39 21.44
N ASP A 98 -6.64 1.00 21.11
CA ASP A 98 -6.84 1.62 19.79
C ASP A 98 -5.83 2.74 19.52
N SER A 99 -5.58 3.59 20.53
CA SER A 99 -4.60 4.68 20.46
C SER A 99 -3.16 4.17 20.32
N PHE A 100 -2.75 3.19 21.13
CA PHE A 100 -1.39 2.66 21.13
C PHE A 100 -1.03 1.97 19.81
N PHE A 101 -1.94 1.13 19.28
CA PHE A 101 -1.68 0.41 18.03
C PHE A 101 -1.94 1.27 16.78
N SER A 102 -2.66 2.38 16.91
CA SER A 102 -3.01 3.32 15.84
C SER A 102 -3.46 2.60 14.56
N PHE A 103 -4.47 1.74 14.72
CA PHE A 103 -4.99 0.92 13.62
C PHE A 103 -5.51 1.78 12.46
N ALA A 104 -5.99 3.00 12.75
CA ALA A 104 -6.42 3.97 11.75
C ALA A 104 -5.28 4.39 10.82
N THR A 105 -4.14 4.82 11.38
CA THR A 105 -2.98 5.25 10.59
C THR A 105 -2.36 4.09 9.82
N ARG A 106 -2.29 2.88 10.41
CA ARG A 106 -1.82 1.69 9.69
C ARG A 106 -2.71 1.34 8.50
N LYS A 107 -4.03 1.35 8.70
CA LYS A 107 -5.01 1.15 7.62
C LYS A 107 -4.80 2.14 6.47
N GLU A 108 -4.67 3.42 6.80
CA GLU A 108 -4.48 4.47 5.82
C GLU A 108 -3.18 4.32 5.03
N ARG A 109 -2.06 4.02 5.71
CA ARG A 109 -0.77 3.77 5.05
C ARG A 109 -0.87 2.64 4.03
N HIS A 110 -1.47 1.50 4.40
CA HIS A 110 -1.63 0.38 3.47
C HIS A 110 -2.52 0.74 2.26
N PHE A 111 -3.66 1.40 2.46
CA PHE A 111 -4.50 1.83 1.33
C PHE A 111 -3.82 2.89 0.46
N ASN A 112 -3.04 3.80 1.05
CA ASN A 112 -2.29 4.81 0.29
C ASN A 112 -1.24 4.15 -0.61
N HIS A 113 -0.49 3.16 -0.10
CA HIS A 113 0.46 2.41 -0.91
C HIS A 113 -0.24 1.57 -1.99
N SER A 114 -1.34 0.90 -1.67
CA SER A 114 -2.15 0.19 -2.68
C SER A 114 -2.59 1.13 -3.82
N ALA A 115 -3.12 2.31 -3.49
CA ALA A 115 -3.49 3.32 -4.49
C ALA A 115 -2.29 3.76 -5.36
N ARG A 116 -1.13 4.02 -4.76
CA ARG A 116 0.09 4.40 -5.49
C ARG A 116 0.61 3.31 -6.42
N TYR A 117 0.56 2.05 -5.99
CA TYR A 117 0.89 0.93 -6.88
C TYR A 117 -0.13 0.84 -8.04
N GLY A 118 -1.42 1.05 -7.76
CA GLY A 118 -2.45 1.13 -8.79
C GLY A 118 -2.23 2.27 -9.80
N GLU A 119 -1.82 3.45 -9.34
CA GLU A 119 -1.46 4.58 -10.21
C GLU A 119 -0.29 4.24 -11.13
N LEU A 120 0.75 3.58 -10.59
CA LEU A 120 1.89 3.13 -11.39
C LEU A 120 1.49 2.05 -12.40
N GLN A 121 0.65 1.09 -12.01
CA GLN A 121 0.09 0.08 -12.90
C GLN A 121 -0.65 0.72 -14.07
N THR A 122 -1.60 1.62 -13.79
CA THR A 122 -2.38 2.31 -14.83
C THR A 122 -1.50 3.17 -15.73
N ALA A 123 -0.44 3.80 -15.20
CA ALA A 123 0.52 4.55 -16.00
C ALA A 123 1.28 3.64 -16.99
N ILE A 124 1.68 2.44 -16.55
CA ILE A 124 2.32 1.44 -17.40
C ILE A 124 1.37 0.94 -18.49
N GLU A 125 0.15 0.57 -18.12
CA GLU A 125 -0.87 0.10 -19.06
C GLU A 125 -1.22 1.18 -20.09
N ALA A 126 -1.35 2.44 -19.68
CA ALA A 126 -1.63 3.57 -20.56
C ALA A 126 -0.49 3.80 -21.57
N GLU A 127 0.76 3.60 -21.17
CA GLU A 127 1.92 3.74 -22.06
C GLU A 127 2.02 2.57 -23.05
N LEU A 128 1.78 1.35 -22.58
CA LEU A 128 1.77 0.14 -23.42
C LEU A 128 0.61 0.13 -24.41
N PHE A 129 -0.54 0.72 -24.07
CA PHE A 129 -1.68 0.85 -24.98
C PHE A 129 -1.38 1.73 -26.21
N LYS A 130 -0.52 2.74 -26.08
CA LYS A 130 -0.14 3.61 -27.21
C LYS A 130 0.66 2.83 -28.26
N ASN A 131 0.52 3.22 -29.52
CA ASN A 131 1.39 2.71 -30.59
C ASN A 131 2.84 3.17 -30.34
N LYS A 132 3.83 2.31 -30.64
CA LYS A 132 5.26 2.52 -30.36
C LYS A 132 5.80 3.90 -30.78
N ARG A 133 5.29 4.45 -31.89
CA ARG A 133 5.68 5.77 -32.41
C ARG A 133 5.29 6.96 -31.54
N PHE A 134 4.32 6.78 -30.63
CA PHE A 134 3.79 7.83 -29.74
C PHE A 134 4.17 7.59 -28.28
N ARG A 135 5.01 6.59 -28.01
CA ARG A 135 5.48 6.30 -26.66
C ARG A 135 6.67 7.18 -26.32
N ILE A 136 6.85 7.39 -25.02
CA ILE A 136 8.08 7.93 -24.44
C ILE A 136 9.23 6.97 -24.79
N GLN A 137 10.46 7.50 -24.83
CA GLN A 137 11.66 6.69 -25.03
C GLN A 137 11.74 5.55 -24.00
N THR A 138 12.11 4.36 -24.48
CA THR A 138 12.09 3.12 -23.68
C THR A 138 12.98 3.23 -22.44
N ASP A 139 14.19 3.77 -22.60
CA ASP A 139 15.17 3.93 -21.53
C ASP A 139 14.68 4.91 -20.45
N VAL A 140 14.12 6.05 -20.85
CA VAL A 140 13.51 7.03 -19.95
C VAL A 140 12.35 6.41 -19.18
N PHE A 141 11.44 5.74 -19.88
CA PHE A 141 10.26 5.13 -19.28
C PHE A 141 10.61 3.99 -18.31
N CYS A 142 11.54 3.09 -18.71
CA CYS A 142 12.05 2.01 -17.85
C CYS A 142 12.69 2.58 -16.58
N THR A 143 13.54 3.61 -16.72
CA THR A 143 14.22 4.22 -15.57
C THR A 143 13.22 4.90 -14.63
N GLN A 144 12.25 5.65 -15.17
CA GLN A 144 11.20 6.29 -14.37
C GLN A 144 10.34 5.27 -13.63
N THR A 145 9.92 4.21 -14.33
CA THR A 145 9.10 3.14 -13.76
C THR A 145 9.85 2.43 -12.64
N ARG A 146 11.11 2.04 -12.89
CA ARG A 146 11.97 1.40 -11.89
C ARG A 146 12.19 2.28 -10.67
N MET A 147 12.56 3.55 -10.85
CA MET A 147 12.79 4.47 -9.73
C MET A 147 11.54 4.63 -8.86
N THR A 148 10.37 4.75 -9.50
CA THR A 148 9.09 4.86 -8.79
C THR A 148 8.76 3.57 -8.04
N TYR A 149 8.93 2.42 -8.69
CA TYR A 149 8.72 1.10 -8.09
C TYR A 149 9.64 0.86 -6.89
N ASP A 150 10.94 1.11 -7.04
CA ASP A 150 11.94 0.97 -5.97
C ASP A 150 11.64 1.91 -4.79
N MET A 151 11.21 3.14 -5.06
CA MET A 151 10.78 4.09 -4.04
C MET A 151 9.54 3.58 -3.28
N LEU A 152 8.53 3.05 -3.99
CA LEU A 152 7.33 2.50 -3.37
C LEU A 152 7.66 1.31 -2.47
N ASN A 153 8.52 0.40 -2.93
CA ASN A 153 8.96 -0.76 -2.15
C ASN A 153 9.77 -0.36 -0.91
N THR A 154 10.64 0.65 -1.03
CA THR A 154 11.46 1.13 0.10
C THR A 154 10.63 1.81 1.17
N THR A 155 9.56 2.51 0.77
CA THR A 155 8.68 3.25 1.68
C THR A 155 7.48 2.43 2.15
N ALA A 156 7.30 1.23 1.62
CA ALA A 156 6.16 0.37 1.93
C ALA A 156 6.08 0.01 3.41
N PRO A 157 4.89 0.10 4.04
CA PRO A 157 4.69 -0.39 5.40
C PRO A 157 4.82 -1.92 5.45
N CYS A 158 5.34 -2.45 6.56
CA CYS A 158 5.47 -3.89 6.74
C CYS A 158 4.12 -4.60 6.65
N LEU A 159 4.07 -5.67 5.86
CA LEU A 159 2.88 -6.50 5.72
C LEU A 159 2.71 -7.41 6.96
N PRO A 160 1.47 -7.72 7.35
CA PRO A 160 1.21 -8.74 8.36
C PRO A 160 1.81 -10.10 7.99
N GLN A 161 2.33 -10.84 8.99
CA GLN A 161 2.99 -12.15 8.79
C GLN A 161 2.15 -13.16 8.01
N TRP A 162 0.85 -13.22 8.29
CA TRP A 162 -0.07 -14.15 7.61
C TRP A 162 -0.14 -13.92 6.09
N ILE A 163 0.14 -12.70 5.62
CA ILE A 163 0.22 -12.38 4.18
C ILE A 163 1.48 -12.99 3.58
N HIS A 164 2.62 -12.87 4.25
CA HIS A 164 3.87 -13.51 3.82
C HIS A 164 3.73 -15.04 3.75
N ASP A 165 3.07 -15.64 4.75
CA ASP A 165 2.83 -17.08 4.77
C ASP A 165 1.92 -17.53 3.62
N LYS A 166 0.90 -16.73 3.28
CA LYS A 166 0.01 -16.98 2.15
C LYS A 166 0.77 -16.93 0.82
N GLN A 167 1.57 -15.88 0.60
CA GLN A 167 2.40 -15.73 -0.60
C GLN A 167 3.42 -16.85 -0.76
N LYS A 168 4.06 -17.27 0.34
CA LYS A 168 4.98 -18.41 0.31
C LYS A 168 4.27 -19.68 -0.14
N LYS A 169 3.06 -19.95 0.34
CA LYS A 169 2.27 -21.12 -0.09
C LYS A 169 1.91 -21.04 -1.57
N GLU A 170 1.42 -19.90 -2.04
CA GLU A 170 1.06 -19.68 -3.45
C GLU A 170 2.28 -19.88 -4.38
N SER A 171 3.45 -19.36 -3.99
CA SER A 171 4.67 -19.56 -4.77
C SER A 171 5.11 -21.02 -4.86
N VAL A 172 4.92 -21.82 -3.81
CA VAL A 172 5.27 -23.25 -3.79
C VAL A 172 4.31 -24.04 -4.69
N THR A 173 3.01 -23.77 -4.62
CA THR A 173 2.00 -24.42 -5.47
C THR A 173 2.26 -24.15 -6.94
N ASN A 174 2.48 -22.89 -7.33
CA ASN A 174 2.76 -22.52 -8.73
C ASN A 174 4.05 -23.19 -9.25
N ASN A 175 5.07 -23.35 -8.39
CA ASN A 175 6.32 -24.02 -8.76
C ASN A 175 6.11 -25.53 -8.99
N LEU A 176 5.25 -26.16 -8.19
CA LEU A 176 4.90 -27.58 -8.36
C LEU A 176 4.15 -27.83 -9.67
N GLU A 177 3.14 -27.00 -9.97
CA GLU A 177 2.37 -27.09 -11.22
C GLU A 177 3.25 -26.85 -12.46
N SER A 178 4.19 -25.89 -12.38
CA SER A 178 5.14 -25.63 -13.48
C SER A 178 6.07 -26.82 -13.77
N LYS A 179 6.41 -27.62 -12.75
CA LYS A 179 7.23 -28.83 -12.94
C LYS A 179 6.41 -29.96 -13.53
N GLU A 180 5.14 -30.08 -13.14
CA GLU A 180 4.24 -31.12 -13.65
C GLU A 180 3.94 -30.93 -15.15
N GLN A 181 3.83 -29.70 -15.63
CA GLN A 181 3.64 -29.40 -17.06
C GLN A 181 4.86 -29.62 -17.96
N VAL A 182 6.07 -29.71 -17.39
CA VAL A 182 7.32 -29.97 -18.15
C VAL A 182 7.64 -31.48 -18.22
N THR A 183 6.93 -32.30 -17.46
CA THR A 183 7.19 -33.75 -17.36
C THR A 183 6.20 -34.62 -18.17
N CYS A 184 5.23 -33.98 -18.84
CA CYS A 184 4.28 -34.61 -19.78
C CYS A 184 4.62 -34.19 -21.22
#